data_AF-A0A3N5L823-F1
#
_entry.id   AF-A0A3N5L823-F1
#
_cell.length_a   1.000
_cell.length_b   1.000
_cell.length_c   1.000
_cell.angle_alpha   90.00
_cell.angle_beta   90.00
_cell.angle_gamma   90.00
#
_symmetry.space_group_name_H-M   'P 1'
#
loop_
_entity.id
_entity.type
_entity.pdbx_description
1 polymer ?
#
loop_
_entity_poly.entity_id
_entity_poly.type
_entity_poly.pdbx_seq_one_letter_code
_entity_poly.pdbx_strand_id
1 'polypeptide(L)'
;MKKLFIGARGSLGLLTDVTLRLFPLPRLRQNLVISVPDAAEGLRGAKIIRDIYRLCSGLVFAGSPCSLVCTLEGLPEEVDFEASLIADRLSAEGLTGITQSAESSTTDAWCNFLAGTGPETTTFRLGIPFRAVGSVLQETVRLADTECFADLANGLVYLRMPAESASRRPVVEATCSNGGYALMIGGPARRFRPEEMYGYEPDSAALTKALRARWDPRGIMVTG
;
A
#
# COMPACT_ATOMS: atom_id res chain seq x y z
N MET A 1 -7.48 -16.50 -20.01
CA MET A 1 -8.77 -16.02 -19.45
C MET A 1 -8.75 -15.72 -17.94
N LYS A 2 -7.92 -16.39 -17.10
CA LYS A 2 -7.87 -16.16 -15.63
C LYS A 2 -7.73 -14.70 -15.14
N LYS A 3 -6.99 -13.86 -15.88
CA LYS A 3 -6.75 -12.46 -15.50
C LYS A 3 -8.02 -11.61 -15.41
N LEU A 4 -9.10 -11.99 -16.11
CA LEU A 4 -10.36 -11.25 -16.12
C LEU A 4 -11.08 -11.31 -14.76
N PHE A 5 -10.94 -12.41 -14.03
CA PHE A 5 -11.62 -12.62 -12.75
C PHE A 5 -10.85 -12.02 -11.55
N ILE A 6 -9.54 -11.79 -11.71
CA ILE A 6 -8.70 -11.22 -10.65
C ILE A 6 -9.04 -9.74 -10.50
N GLY A 7 -9.52 -9.35 -9.32
CA GLY A 7 -10.00 -7.98 -9.07
C GLY A 7 -11.43 -7.70 -9.55
N ALA A 8 -12.14 -8.69 -10.11
CA ALA A 8 -13.52 -8.53 -10.57
C ALA A 8 -14.55 -8.42 -9.43
N ARG A 9 -14.15 -8.65 -8.16
CA ARG A 9 -15.00 -8.52 -6.96
C ARG A 9 -16.36 -9.23 -7.10
N GLY A 10 -16.35 -10.45 -7.64
CA GLY A 10 -17.56 -11.26 -7.81
C GLY A 10 -18.47 -10.84 -8.97
N SER A 11 -18.14 -9.79 -9.73
CA SER A 11 -19.02 -9.27 -10.79
C SER A 11 -19.05 -10.06 -12.10
N LEU A 12 -18.05 -10.90 -12.34
CA LEU A 12 -17.91 -11.65 -13.59
C LEU A 12 -18.08 -13.17 -13.40
N GLY A 13 -18.21 -13.63 -12.16
CA GLY A 13 -18.35 -15.04 -11.81
C GLY A 13 -17.89 -15.34 -10.39
N LEU A 14 -18.07 -16.59 -9.98
CA LEU A 14 -17.56 -17.14 -8.73
C LEU A 14 -16.26 -17.92 -8.99
N LEU A 15 -15.22 -17.66 -8.21
CA LEU A 15 -14.02 -18.49 -8.20
C LEU A 15 -14.26 -19.67 -7.25
N THR A 16 -14.29 -20.90 -7.78
CA THR A 16 -14.45 -22.12 -6.98
C THR A 16 -13.12 -22.74 -6.57
N ASP A 17 -12.10 -22.57 -7.41
CA ASP A 17 -10.79 -23.19 -7.26
C ASP A 17 -9.68 -22.22 -7.66
N VAL A 18 -8.58 -22.23 -6.91
CA VAL A 18 -7.40 -21.40 -7.20
C VAL A 18 -6.13 -22.24 -7.10
N THR A 19 -5.23 -22.05 -8.06
CA THR A 19 -3.87 -22.60 -8.00
C THR A 19 -2.91 -21.46 -7.76
N LEU A 20 -2.22 -21.48 -6.62
CA LEU A 20 -1.29 -20.45 -6.19
C LEU A 20 0.15 -20.98 -6.25
N ARG A 21 1.07 -20.14 -6.72
CA ARG A 21 2.51 -20.42 -6.59
C ARG A 21 2.92 -20.09 -5.16
N LEU A 22 3.58 -21.04 -4.51
CA LEU A 22 4.15 -20.84 -3.18
C LEU A 22 5.67 -20.61 -3.27
N PHE A 23 6.20 -19.95 -2.26
CA PHE A 23 7.63 -19.74 -2.07
C PHE A 23 8.04 -20.34 -0.72
N PRO A 24 9.28 -20.84 -0.58
CA PRO A 24 9.78 -21.28 0.71
C PRO A 24 9.83 -20.10 1.69
N LEU A 25 9.66 -20.39 2.98
CA LEU A 25 9.88 -19.41 4.03
C LEU A 25 11.38 -19.05 4.08
N PRO A 26 11.73 -17.77 4.34
CA PRO A 26 13.11 -17.36 4.46
C PRO A 26 13.77 -17.99 5.70
N ARG A 27 15.09 -18.19 5.65
CA ARG A 27 15.83 -18.73 6.80
C ARG A 27 15.99 -17.70 7.91
N LEU A 28 16.18 -16.44 7.53
CA LEU A 28 16.17 -15.30 8.42
C LEU A 28 15.32 -14.17 7.82
N ARG A 29 14.55 -13.52 8.70
CA ARG A 29 13.85 -12.27 8.43
C ARG A 29 14.29 -11.25 9.47
N GLN A 30 14.66 -10.06 9.01
CA GLN A 30 15.06 -8.97 9.89
C GLN A 30 14.50 -7.65 9.38
N ASN A 31 13.92 -6.86 10.28
CA ASN A 31 13.48 -5.51 9.97
C ASN A 31 14.47 -4.50 10.49
N LEU A 32 14.73 -3.49 9.68
CA LEU A 32 15.34 -2.23 10.09
C LEU A 32 14.22 -1.20 10.22
N VAL A 33 14.02 -0.68 11.43
CA VAL A 33 13.03 0.36 11.72
C VAL A 33 13.78 1.64 12.04
N ILE A 34 13.45 2.70 11.31
CA ILE A 34 14.04 4.03 11.47
C ILE A 34 12.92 5.00 11.82
N SER A 35 12.95 5.54 13.03
CA SER A 35 12.10 6.67 13.41
C SER A 35 12.56 7.90 12.65
N VAL A 36 11.65 8.55 11.94
CA VAL A 36 11.93 9.75 11.14
C VAL A 36 11.02 10.89 11.57
N PRO A 37 11.48 12.15 11.52
CA PRO A 37 10.66 13.28 11.97
C PRO A 37 9.46 13.53 11.05
N ASP A 38 9.60 13.22 9.76
CA ASP A 38 8.56 13.45 8.75
C ASP A 38 8.70 12.51 7.54
N ALA A 39 7.75 12.64 6.61
CA ALA A 39 7.76 11.92 5.35
C ALA A 39 8.95 12.26 4.44
N ALA A 40 9.52 13.46 4.53
CA ALA A 40 10.66 13.85 3.69
C ALA A 40 11.92 13.07 4.09
N GLU A 41 12.19 12.96 5.39
CA GLU A 41 13.29 12.16 5.93
C GLU A 41 13.06 10.66 5.69
N GLY A 42 11.81 10.19 5.81
CA GLY A 42 11.43 8.82 5.44
C GLY A 42 11.76 8.51 3.97
N LEU A 43 11.42 9.40 3.05
CA LEU A 43 11.71 9.23 1.62
C LEU A 43 13.21 9.35 1.31
N ARG A 44 13.94 10.20 2.03
CA ARG A 44 15.40 10.31 1.93
C ARG A 44 16.06 8.99 2.31
N GLY A 45 15.67 8.41 3.45
CA GLY A 45 16.11 7.09 3.88
C GLY A 45 15.74 6.00 2.88
N ALA A 46 14.50 6.02 2.37
CA ALA A 46 14.03 5.04 1.39
C ALA A 46 14.84 5.07 0.09
N LYS A 47 15.27 6.26 -0.36
CA LYS A 47 16.14 6.42 -1.52
C LYS A 47 17.52 5.80 -1.27
N ILE A 48 18.12 6.08 -0.11
CA ILE A 48 19.41 5.49 0.29
C ILE A 48 19.34 3.97 0.30
N ILE A 49 18.32 3.40 0.94
CA ILE A 49 18.13 1.95 1.03
C ILE A 49 18.03 1.36 -0.38
N ARG A 50 17.22 1.97 -1.27
CA ARG A 50 16.98 1.50 -2.64
C ARG A 50 18.22 1.43 -3.53
N ASP A 51 19.18 2.33 -3.31
CA ASP A 51 20.42 2.33 -4.09
C ASP A 51 21.36 1.16 -3.70
N ILE A 52 21.04 0.42 -2.63
CA ILE A 52 21.96 -0.52 -1.98
C ILE A 52 21.37 -1.91 -1.79
N TYR A 53 20.06 -2.04 -1.55
CA TYR A 53 19.46 -3.31 -1.13
C TYR A 53 19.37 -4.34 -2.26
N ARG A 54 19.51 -5.61 -1.89
CA ARG A 54 19.32 -6.78 -2.76
C ARG A 54 18.33 -7.78 -2.17
N LEU A 55 18.22 -7.84 -0.84
CA LEU A 55 17.38 -8.78 -0.07
C LEU A 55 16.10 -8.15 0.46
N CYS A 56 15.91 -6.83 0.29
CA CYS A 56 14.71 -6.15 0.75
C CYS A 56 13.46 -6.74 0.11
N SER A 57 12.65 -7.43 0.93
CA SER A 57 11.35 -7.97 0.52
C SER A 57 10.22 -6.96 0.71
N GLY A 58 10.46 -5.88 1.46
CA GLY A 58 9.54 -4.75 1.56
C GLY A 58 10.18 -3.50 2.16
N LEU A 59 9.79 -2.34 1.61
CA LEU A 59 10.23 -1.02 2.03
C LEU A 59 9.01 -0.12 2.17
N VAL A 60 8.65 0.21 3.41
CA VAL A 60 7.40 0.90 3.73
C VAL A 60 7.64 2.10 4.63
N PHE A 61 6.75 3.08 4.54
CA PHE A 61 6.67 4.21 5.46
C PHE A 61 5.33 4.18 6.20
N ALA A 62 5.35 4.31 7.52
CA ALA A 62 4.15 4.51 8.33
C ALA A 62 4.12 5.96 8.84
N GLY A 63 2.96 6.60 8.79
CA GLY A 63 2.81 8.02 9.09
C GLY A 63 2.60 8.38 10.56
N SER A 64 2.26 7.42 11.43
CA SER A 64 1.97 7.68 12.84
C SER A 64 2.38 6.50 13.76
N PRO A 65 3.47 6.63 14.55
CA PRO A 65 4.52 7.64 14.39
C PRO A 65 5.23 7.49 13.03
N CYS A 66 5.82 8.59 12.53
CA CYS A 66 6.58 8.59 11.29
C CYS A 66 7.78 7.62 11.39
N SER A 67 7.75 6.56 10.57
CA SER A 67 8.79 5.54 10.56
C SER A 67 9.00 4.97 9.16
N LEU A 68 10.26 4.68 8.84
CA LEU A 68 10.66 3.92 7.67
C LEU A 68 11.02 2.50 8.11
N VAL A 69 10.46 1.50 7.44
CA VAL A 69 10.69 0.09 7.76
C VAL A 69 11.14 -0.65 6.51
N CYS A 70 12.23 -1.39 6.63
CA CYS A 70 12.77 -2.26 5.60
C CYS A 70 12.84 -3.69 6.12
N THR A 71 12.18 -4.64 5.48
CA THR A 71 12.32 -6.08 5.78
C THR A 71 13.34 -6.70 4.84
N LEU A 72 14.36 -7.36 5.41
CA LEU A 72 15.33 -8.19 4.72
C LEU A 72 14.99 -9.66 4.94
N GLU A 73 15.02 -10.47 3.88
CA GLU A 73 14.74 -11.90 3.94
C GLU A 73 15.79 -12.69 3.14
N GLY A 74 16.42 -13.69 3.76
CA GLY A 74 17.50 -14.42 3.10
C GLY A 74 18.21 -15.44 3.99
N LEU A 75 19.46 -15.74 3.64
CA LEU A 75 20.37 -16.48 4.50
C LEU A 75 20.87 -15.56 5.64
N PRO A 76 21.13 -16.09 6.84
CA PRO A 76 21.56 -15.28 7.98
C PRO A 76 22.74 -14.35 7.66
N GLU A 77 23.80 -14.89 7.06
CA GLU A 77 25.01 -14.15 6.72
C GLU A 77 24.79 -13.03 5.70
N GLU A 78 23.85 -13.21 4.78
CA GLU A 78 23.52 -12.20 3.76
C GLU A 78 22.66 -11.08 4.37
N VAL A 79 21.71 -11.45 5.22
CA VAL A 79 20.84 -10.51 5.94
C VAL A 79 21.66 -9.66 6.90
N ASP A 80 22.55 -10.26 7.70
CA ASP A 80 23.41 -9.53 8.64
C ASP A 80 24.31 -8.53 7.90
N PHE A 81 24.93 -8.96 6.81
CA PHE A 81 25.79 -8.10 5.99
C PHE A 81 25.02 -6.90 5.40
N GLU A 82 23.87 -7.15 4.75
CA GLU A 82 23.09 -6.08 4.14
C GLU A 82 22.47 -5.16 5.19
N ALA A 83 22.07 -5.70 6.35
CA ALA A 83 21.58 -4.91 7.47
C ALA A 83 22.63 -3.91 7.98
N SER A 84 23.86 -4.36 8.19
CA SER A 84 24.98 -3.50 8.59
C SER A 84 25.27 -2.43 7.53
N LEU A 85 25.33 -2.82 6.25
CA LEU A 85 25.60 -1.88 5.16
C LEU A 85 24.52 -0.77 5.06
N ILE A 86 23.25 -1.13 5.20
CA ILE A 86 22.15 -0.16 5.23
C ILE A 86 22.29 0.75 6.46
N ALA A 87 22.54 0.18 7.64
CA ALA A 87 22.65 0.95 8.87
C ALA A 87 23.81 1.97 8.83
N ASP A 88 24.97 1.55 8.32
CA ASP A 88 26.15 2.41 8.17
C ASP A 88 25.86 3.55 7.19
N ARG A 89 25.23 3.27 6.05
CA ARG A 89 24.96 4.31 5.06
C ARG A 89 23.89 5.30 5.52
N LEU A 90 22.84 4.83 6.19
CA LEU A 90 21.84 5.71 6.79
C LEU A 90 22.46 6.60 7.87
N SER A 91 23.32 6.04 8.73
CA SER A 91 24.01 6.78 9.78
C SER A 91 24.97 7.83 9.23
N ALA A 92 25.70 7.52 8.16
CA ALA A 92 26.58 8.48 7.47
C ALA A 92 25.81 9.68 6.88
N GLU A 93 24.53 9.48 6.57
CA GLU A 93 23.62 10.50 6.06
C GLU A 93 22.77 11.14 7.20
N GLY A 94 23.10 10.86 8.47
CA GLY A 94 22.46 11.46 9.64
C GLY A 94 21.13 10.82 10.08
N LEU A 95 20.70 9.71 9.46
CA LEU A 95 19.54 8.92 9.90
C LEU A 95 20.00 7.90 10.94
N THR A 96 19.89 8.27 12.22
CA THR A 96 20.33 7.46 13.36
C THR A 96 19.14 6.82 14.09
N GLY A 97 19.41 6.02 15.13
CA GLY A 97 18.35 5.38 15.93
C GLY A 97 17.68 4.19 15.24
N ILE A 98 18.42 3.51 14.35
CA ILE A 98 17.96 2.32 13.64
C ILE A 98 17.83 1.16 14.62
N THR A 99 16.65 0.58 14.71
CA THR A 99 16.41 -0.61 15.54
C THR A 99 16.20 -1.83 14.66
N GLN A 100 16.65 -2.98 15.15
CA GLN A 100 16.43 -4.28 14.51
C GLN A 100 15.29 -4.99 15.22
N SER A 101 14.36 -5.58 14.47
CA SER A 101 13.28 -6.40 15.02
C SER A 101 13.01 -7.59 14.11
N ALA A 102 12.79 -8.76 14.71
CA ALA A 102 12.34 -9.97 14.01
C ALA A 102 10.85 -10.25 14.22
N GLU A 103 10.12 -9.40 14.96
CA GLU A 103 8.78 -9.70 15.46
C GLU A 103 7.68 -9.66 14.37
N SER A 104 7.78 -8.75 13.39
CA SER A 104 6.77 -8.61 12.32
C SER A 104 7.37 -8.04 11.04
N SER A 105 6.99 -8.54 9.86
CA SER A 105 7.46 -8.00 8.56
C SER A 105 6.69 -6.75 8.12
N THR A 106 7.17 -6.06 7.08
CA THR A 106 6.39 -5.04 6.38
C THR A 106 5.06 -5.58 5.83
N THR A 107 5.02 -6.86 5.44
CA THR A 107 3.78 -7.52 5.01
C THR A 107 2.80 -7.66 6.18
N ASP A 108 3.30 -8.04 7.37
CA ASP A 108 2.46 -8.14 8.58
C ASP A 108 1.95 -6.75 8.98
N ALA A 109 2.79 -5.72 8.91
CA ALA A 109 2.39 -4.34 9.17
C ALA A 109 1.31 -3.86 8.17
N TRP A 110 1.45 -4.19 6.88
CA TRP A 110 0.44 -3.90 5.87
C TRP A 110 -0.87 -4.65 6.11
N CYS A 111 -0.81 -5.95 6.44
CA CYS A 111 -1.98 -6.75 6.80
C CYS A 111 -2.71 -6.17 8.03
N ASN A 112 -1.97 -5.77 9.07
CA ASN A 112 -2.52 -5.12 10.26
C ASN A 112 -3.17 -3.77 9.92
N PHE A 113 -2.53 -2.98 9.05
CA PHE A 113 -3.14 -1.76 8.51
C PHE A 113 -4.44 -2.06 7.76
N LEU A 114 -4.51 -3.12 6.94
CA LEU A 114 -5.77 -3.45 6.27
C LEU A 114 -6.83 -3.96 7.23
N ALA A 115 -6.45 -4.74 8.25
CA ALA A 115 -7.35 -5.34 9.23
C ALA A 115 -8.09 -4.30 10.10
N GLY A 116 -7.52 -3.11 10.32
CA GLY A 116 -8.20 -2.03 11.03
C GLY A 116 -9.27 -1.29 10.21
N THR A 117 -9.57 -1.74 8.99
CA THR A 117 -10.72 -1.27 8.21
C THR A 117 -12.02 -1.73 8.88
N GLY A 118 -12.97 -0.81 9.06
CA GLY A 118 -14.25 -1.11 9.69
C GLY A 118 -15.37 -0.18 9.22
N PRO A 119 -16.58 -0.31 9.81
CA PRO A 119 -17.73 0.49 9.40
C PRO A 119 -17.55 2.00 9.65
N GLU A 120 -16.74 2.37 10.65
CA GLU A 120 -16.47 3.77 11.01
C GLU A 120 -15.32 4.39 10.23
N THR A 121 -14.63 3.61 9.39
CA THR A 121 -13.45 4.07 8.64
C THR A 121 -13.63 3.84 7.14
N THR A 122 -12.93 4.63 6.34
CA THR A 122 -12.75 4.41 4.91
C THR A 122 -11.27 4.21 4.63
N THR A 123 -10.95 3.14 3.92
CA THR A 123 -9.58 2.79 3.53
C THR A 123 -9.42 2.96 2.02
N PHE A 124 -8.50 3.84 1.63
CA PHE A 124 -8.10 4.04 0.24
C PHE A 124 -6.76 3.39 -0.05
N ARG A 125 -6.61 2.91 -1.28
CA ARG A 125 -5.34 2.63 -1.92
C ARG A 125 -5.15 3.61 -3.07
N LEU A 126 -4.09 4.38 -2.99
CA LEU A 126 -3.65 5.35 -3.98
C LEU A 126 -2.49 4.74 -4.77
N GLY A 127 -2.61 4.64 -6.09
CA GLY A 127 -1.47 4.37 -6.96
C GLY A 127 -0.95 5.69 -7.50
N ILE A 128 0.32 6.00 -7.26
CA ILE A 128 0.88 7.33 -7.50
C ILE A 128 2.12 7.21 -8.38
N PRO A 129 2.27 8.03 -9.44
CA PRO A 129 3.51 8.08 -10.20
C PRO A 129 4.69 8.44 -9.28
N PHE A 130 5.84 7.79 -9.47
CA PHE A 130 7.00 7.95 -8.58
C PHE A 130 7.38 9.42 -8.32
N ARG A 131 7.30 10.28 -9.35
CA ARG A 131 7.57 11.73 -9.25
C ARG A 131 6.69 12.49 -8.26
N ALA A 132 5.50 11.97 -7.96
CA ALA A 132 4.50 12.60 -7.10
C ALA A 132 4.33 11.92 -5.74
N VAL A 133 5.00 10.77 -5.51
CA VAL A 133 4.91 10.06 -4.22
C VAL A 133 5.32 10.96 -3.06
N GLY A 134 6.35 11.79 -3.25
CA GLY A 134 6.85 12.67 -2.19
C GLY A 134 5.86 13.72 -1.73
N SER A 135 5.29 14.49 -2.67
CA SER A 135 4.31 15.52 -2.34
C SER A 135 3.04 14.92 -1.74
N VAL A 136 2.50 13.86 -2.35
CA VAL A 136 1.29 13.22 -1.85
C VAL A 136 1.51 12.64 -0.46
N LEU A 137 2.63 11.96 -0.20
CA LEU A 137 2.91 11.38 1.12
C LEU A 137 2.99 12.46 2.21
N GLN A 138 3.68 13.56 1.92
CA GLN A 138 3.79 14.71 2.82
C GLN A 138 2.43 15.36 3.10
N GLU A 139 1.56 15.47 2.10
CA GLU A 139 0.20 15.98 2.28
C GLU A 139 -0.65 15.02 3.11
N THR A 140 -0.60 13.72 2.81
CA THR A 140 -1.47 12.74 3.45
C THR A 140 -1.12 12.49 4.91
N VAL A 141 0.15 12.58 5.30
CA VAL A 141 0.55 12.39 6.71
C VAL A 141 0.12 13.56 7.60
N ARG A 142 -0.19 14.72 7.01
CA ARG A 142 -0.68 15.91 7.70
C ARG A 142 -2.20 15.94 7.85
N LEU A 143 -2.92 15.00 7.23
CA LEU A 143 -4.37 14.95 7.34
C LEU A 143 -4.77 14.55 8.75
N ALA A 144 -5.64 15.36 9.36
CA ALA A 144 -6.21 15.06 10.68
C ALA A 144 -6.95 13.72 10.66
N ASP A 145 -6.83 12.98 11.77
CA ASP A 145 -7.48 11.69 12.00
C ASP A 145 -7.26 10.68 10.86
N THR A 146 -6.13 10.77 10.16
CA THR A 146 -5.82 9.90 9.02
C THR A 146 -4.53 9.13 9.29
N GLU A 147 -4.63 7.81 9.24
CA GLU A 147 -3.47 6.93 9.27
C GLU A 147 -2.96 6.71 7.84
N CYS A 148 -1.64 6.76 7.68
CA CYS A 148 -0.97 6.62 6.41
C CYS A 148 0.03 5.46 6.45
N PHE A 149 0.01 4.62 5.42
CA PHE A 149 0.97 3.54 5.21
C PHE A 149 1.35 3.52 3.73
N ALA A 150 2.62 3.68 3.39
CA ALA A 150 3.09 3.72 2.02
C ALA A 150 4.01 2.55 1.73
N ASP A 151 3.70 1.77 0.70
CA ASP A 151 4.60 0.82 0.09
C ASP A 151 5.43 1.55 -0.97
N LEU A 152 6.64 1.93 -0.59
CA LEU A 152 7.52 2.77 -1.38
C LEU A 152 8.20 1.99 -2.52
N ALA A 153 8.24 0.66 -2.43
CA ALA A 153 8.73 -0.21 -3.48
C ALA A 153 7.71 -0.33 -4.63
N ASN A 154 6.42 -0.36 -4.30
CA ASN A 154 5.34 -0.50 -5.28
C ASN A 154 4.65 0.82 -5.67
N GLY A 155 5.02 1.95 -5.06
CA GLY A 155 4.42 3.25 -5.37
C GLY A 155 2.95 3.35 -4.94
N LEU A 156 2.62 2.69 -3.83
CA LEU A 156 1.26 2.66 -3.28
C LEU A 156 1.21 3.40 -1.96
N VAL A 157 0.20 4.23 -1.78
CA VAL A 157 -0.11 4.88 -0.49
C VAL A 157 -1.48 4.40 -0.03
N TYR A 158 -1.55 3.90 1.18
CA TYR A 158 -2.77 3.48 1.85
C TYR A 158 -3.14 4.52 2.89
N LEU A 159 -4.41 4.94 2.88
CA LEU A 159 -4.95 5.90 3.82
C LEU A 159 -6.14 5.29 4.51
N ARG A 160 -6.21 5.42 5.83
CA ARG A 160 -7.38 5.08 6.62
C ARG A 160 -7.83 6.32 7.37
N MET A 161 -9.06 6.73 7.16
CA MET A 161 -9.65 7.93 7.75
C MET A 161 -11.08 7.64 8.21
N PRO A 162 -11.70 8.48 9.06
CA PRO A 162 -13.11 8.37 9.40
C PRO A 162 -14.00 8.28 8.16
N ALA A 163 -15.08 7.49 8.25
CA ALA A 163 -16.02 7.28 7.15
C ALA A 163 -16.57 8.60 6.58
N GLU A 164 -16.86 9.57 7.44
CA GLU A 164 -17.39 10.88 7.05
C GLU A 164 -16.31 11.97 6.96
N SER A 165 -15.03 11.60 6.77
CA SER A 165 -13.94 12.57 6.65
C SER A 165 -14.14 13.51 5.46
N ALA A 166 -14.07 14.82 5.72
CA ALA A 166 -14.12 15.86 4.70
C ALA A 166 -12.94 15.78 3.70
N SER A 167 -11.85 15.11 4.09
CA SER A 167 -10.64 14.93 3.28
C SER A 167 -10.78 13.87 2.19
N ARG A 168 -11.84 13.05 2.20
CA ARG A 168 -12.06 11.96 1.22
C ARG A 168 -11.98 12.44 -0.22
N ARG A 169 -12.78 13.46 -0.57
CA ARG A 169 -12.85 13.99 -1.94
C ARG A 169 -11.57 14.73 -2.35
N PRO A 170 -11.02 15.67 -1.54
CA PRO A 170 -9.75 16.32 -1.84
C PRO A 170 -8.59 15.34 -2.11
N VAL A 171 -8.48 14.25 -1.33
CA VAL A 171 -7.44 13.23 -1.53
C VAL A 171 -7.57 12.53 -2.88
N VAL A 172 -8.79 12.14 -3.26
CA VAL A 172 -9.06 11.51 -4.55
C VAL A 172 -8.70 12.45 -5.70
N GLU A 173 -9.17 13.70 -5.63
CA GLU A 173 -8.92 14.74 -6.64
C GLU A 173 -7.43 15.06 -6.78
N ALA A 174 -6.72 15.25 -5.66
CA ALA A 174 -5.28 15.52 -5.65
C ALA A 174 -4.48 14.35 -6.24
N THR A 175 -4.86 13.11 -5.90
CA THR A 175 -4.23 11.90 -6.45
C THR A 175 -4.40 11.82 -7.97
N CYS A 176 -5.63 12.03 -8.46
CA CYS A 176 -5.93 11.98 -9.89
C CYS A 176 -5.26 13.13 -10.66
N SER A 177 -5.22 14.33 -10.09
CA SER A 177 -4.56 15.51 -10.68
C SER A 177 -3.05 15.31 -10.87
N ASN A 178 -2.42 14.46 -10.05
CA ASN A 178 -1.03 14.07 -10.19
C ASN A 178 -0.80 12.91 -11.18
N GLY A 179 -1.86 12.45 -11.87
CA GLY A 179 -1.82 11.29 -12.79
C GLY A 179 -1.80 9.95 -12.07
N GLY A 180 -2.22 9.91 -10.81
CA GLY A 180 -2.45 8.68 -10.05
C GLY A 180 -3.89 8.20 -10.14
N TYR A 181 -4.20 7.16 -9.37
CA TYR A 181 -5.57 6.67 -9.18
C TYR A 181 -5.85 6.47 -7.70
N ALA A 182 -7.09 6.73 -7.28
CA ALA A 182 -7.58 6.37 -5.97
C ALA A 182 -8.58 5.21 -6.08
N LEU A 183 -8.53 4.29 -5.11
CA LEU A 183 -9.44 3.17 -5.01
C LEU A 183 -9.83 2.96 -3.55
N MET A 184 -11.12 3.07 -3.23
CA MET A 184 -11.65 2.63 -1.95
C MET A 184 -11.60 1.09 -1.88
N ILE A 185 -10.84 0.59 -0.93
CA ILE A 185 -10.67 -0.85 -0.68
C ILE A 185 -11.38 -1.30 0.59
N GLY A 186 -11.94 -0.37 1.36
CA GLY A 186 -12.67 -0.61 2.58
C GLY A 186 -13.49 0.61 3.04
N GLY A 187 -14.58 0.39 3.76
CA GLY A 187 -15.55 1.45 4.08
C GLY A 187 -16.80 0.96 4.84
N PRO A 188 -17.68 1.89 5.25
CA PRO A 188 -18.97 1.61 5.92
C PRO A 188 -19.86 0.65 5.15
N ALA A 189 -19.89 0.79 3.82
CA ALA A 189 -20.68 -0.07 2.97
C ALA A 189 -20.01 -1.43 2.82
N ARG A 190 -20.76 -2.50 3.08
CA ARG A 190 -20.33 -3.88 2.78
C ARG A 190 -20.21 -4.18 1.27
N ARG A 191 -20.72 -3.28 0.44
CA ARG A 191 -20.74 -3.36 -1.02
C ARG A 191 -20.53 -1.97 -1.58
N PHE A 192 -19.51 -1.82 -2.41
CA PHE A 192 -19.21 -0.53 -3.03
C PHE A 192 -19.86 -0.46 -4.40
N ARG A 193 -20.59 0.62 -4.66
CA ARG A 193 -20.90 0.99 -6.05
C ARG A 193 -19.62 1.48 -6.74
N PRO A 194 -19.47 1.32 -8.06
CA PRO A 194 -18.30 1.83 -8.78
C PRO A 194 -18.02 3.32 -8.49
N GLU A 195 -19.07 4.13 -8.40
CA GLU A 195 -18.96 5.57 -8.14
C GLU A 195 -18.41 5.84 -6.74
N GLU A 196 -18.76 5.03 -5.74
CA GLU A 196 -18.22 5.12 -4.38
C GLU A 196 -16.78 4.61 -4.31
N MET A 197 -16.47 3.57 -5.10
CA MET A 197 -15.18 2.91 -5.10
C MET A 197 -14.08 3.78 -5.69
N TYR A 198 -14.35 4.43 -6.82
CA TYR A 198 -13.38 5.29 -7.48
C TYR A 198 -13.52 6.74 -6.99
N GLY A 199 -14.75 7.23 -6.78
CA GLY A 199 -15.02 8.64 -6.55
C GLY A 199 -14.91 9.50 -7.83
N TYR A 200 -14.65 8.88 -8.97
CA TYR A 200 -14.56 9.47 -10.31
C TYR A 200 -14.88 8.40 -11.36
N GLU A 201 -15.07 8.79 -12.62
CA GLU A 201 -15.24 7.84 -13.72
C GLU A 201 -13.87 7.40 -14.26
N PRO A 202 -13.48 6.11 -14.13
CA PRO A 202 -12.19 5.64 -14.64
C PRO A 202 -12.24 5.45 -16.16
N ASP A 203 -11.11 5.61 -16.84
CA ASP A 203 -10.98 5.39 -18.30
C ASP A 203 -11.46 4.00 -18.76
N SER A 204 -11.42 3.02 -17.85
CA SER A 204 -11.83 1.64 -18.09
C SER A 204 -13.34 1.39 -17.88
N ALA A 205 -14.14 2.41 -17.54
CA ALA A 205 -15.56 2.27 -17.20
C ALA A 205 -16.38 1.61 -18.33
N ALA A 206 -16.24 2.10 -19.57
CA ALA A 206 -16.96 1.57 -20.72
C ALA A 206 -16.62 0.10 -20.99
N LEU A 207 -15.33 -0.26 -20.93
CA LEU A 207 -14.87 -1.64 -21.10
C LEU A 207 -15.41 -2.54 -19.99
N THR A 208 -15.35 -2.09 -18.74
CA THR A 208 -15.85 -2.84 -17.58
C THR A 208 -17.35 -3.10 -17.69
N LYS A 209 -18.12 -2.11 -18.14
CA LYS A 209 -19.56 -2.23 -18.39
C LYS A 209 -19.86 -3.23 -19.51
N ALA A 210 -19.12 -3.16 -20.62
CA ALA A 210 -19.27 -4.10 -21.75
C ALA A 210 -18.95 -5.54 -21.34
N LEU A 211 -17.90 -5.74 -20.53
CA LEU A 211 -17.55 -7.05 -19.97
C LEU A 211 -18.66 -7.58 -19.06
N ARG A 212 -19.21 -6.76 -18.15
CA ARG A 212 -20.34 -7.18 -17.31
C ARG A 212 -21.57 -7.55 -18.13
N ALA A 213 -21.95 -6.73 -19.10
CA ALA A 213 -23.12 -7.01 -19.95
C ALA A 213 -22.98 -8.34 -20.72
N ARG A 214 -21.76 -8.72 -21.10
CA ARG A 214 -21.49 -9.97 -21.80
C ARG A 214 -21.45 -11.19 -20.87
N TRP A 215 -20.93 -11.07 -19.64
CA TRP A 215 -20.75 -12.19 -18.72
C TRP A 215 -21.89 -12.38 -17.72
N ASP A 216 -22.60 -11.31 -17.38
CA ASP A 216 -23.77 -11.31 -16.51
C ASP A 216 -24.90 -10.46 -17.12
N PRO A 217 -25.49 -10.90 -18.24
CA PRO A 217 -26.56 -10.15 -18.91
C PRO A 217 -27.83 -10.02 -18.05
N ARG A 218 -27.99 -10.87 -17.03
CA ARG A 218 -29.16 -10.88 -16.12
C ARG A 218 -28.91 -10.06 -14.85
N GLY A 219 -27.70 -9.54 -14.62
CA GLY A 219 -27.36 -8.76 -13.43
C GLY A 219 -27.48 -9.54 -12.12
N ILE A 220 -27.30 -10.87 -12.15
CA ILE A 220 -27.45 -11.72 -10.96
C ILE A 220 -26.19 -11.75 -10.09
N MET A 221 -25.04 -11.34 -10.65
CA MET A 221 -23.77 -11.31 -9.95
C MET A 221 -23.70 -10.09 -9.04
N VAL A 222 -23.52 -10.35 -7.75
CA VAL A 222 -23.46 -9.30 -6.72
C VAL A 222 -22.01 -8.85 -6.57
N THR A 223 -21.75 -7.56 -6.76
CA THR A 223 -20.45 -6.96 -6.39
C THR A 223 -20.28 -6.90 -4.88
N GLY A 224 -19.16 -7.44 -4.40
CA GLY A 224 -18.63 -7.17 -3.06
C GLY A 224 -18.03 -5.77 -2.97
#